data_AF-A0A9D6JRK6-F1
#
_entry.id   AF-A0A9D6JRK6-F1
#
_cell.length_a   1.000
_cell.length_b   1.000
_cell.length_c   1.000
_cell.angle_alpha   90.00
_cell.angle_beta   90.00
_cell.angle_gamma   90.00
#
_symmetry.space_group_name_H-M   'P 1'
#
loop_
_entity.id
_entity.type
_entity.pdbx_description
1 polymer ?
#
loop_
_entity_poly.entity_id
_entity_poly.type
_entity_poly.pdbx_seq_one_letter_code
_entity_poly.pdbx_strand_id
1 'polypeptide(L)'
;MVPHLVTALNGPLLDLEKKILEATPAIERWFRLEWQEHTPPFYCSVDLRNAGFKLAPVDTNLFPGGFNNLSPEMLPLAVQAAMAAIEKYCPDAKNLLLIPERHTRNTFYLQNIARQMQIFRQTGLNVRLGTLAEDITEPTAIELPDGSQLVLEPLERSANGRRLGLKNFDPCTILLNNDLSAGIPPILENIHEQTLLPPLHAGWAVRRKTNHFAAYDEVVKKFAKLVDIDPWMLNPYFAKCSGINFHERIGEDALAATVDSVLAKIRKKYKEYGIKEKPFVIVKADAGTYGMGIMTVRDSSEVRDLNRKQRNKMSVVKEGLEVSDVIVQEGVHTFEQIDESVAEPVVYMMDRYVIGGFYRVHEDRGVDENLNAPGMHFVPLAFAQQHAVPDMHAKPGTAAPNRFYMYGVVARLALLAASLELEKTDPNPEVY
;
A
#
# COMPACT_ATOMS: atom_id res chain seq x y z
N MET A 1 -18.43 -8.33 19.91
CA MET A 1 -17.63 -7.42 20.76
C MET A 1 -16.75 -6.65 19.79
N VAL A 2 -16.83 -5.32 19.75
CA VAL A 2 -16.06 -4.50 18.78
C VAL A 2 -14.76 -4.11 19.49
N PRO A 3 -13.58 -4.25 18.86
CA PRO A 3 -12.32 -3.80 19.42
C PRO A 3 -12.39 -2.38 19.97
N HIS A 4 -11.94 -2.19 21.21
CA HIS A 4 -11.79 -0.85 21.77
C HIS A 4 -10.46 -0.29 21.34
N LEU A 5 -10.49 0.68 20.43
CA LEU A 5 -9.29 1.43 20.07
C LEU A 5 -8.87 2.34 21.22
N VAL A 6 -7.86 1.93 21.97
CA VAL A 6 -7.19 2.80 22.93
C VAL A 6 -6.13 3.59 22.17
N THR A 7 -6.39 4.87 21.92
CA THR A 7 -5.37 5.79 21.40
C THR A 7 -5.06 6.80 22.50
N ALA A 8 -3.79 6.89 22.91
CA ALA A 8 -3.32 7.96 23.78
C ALA A 8 -3.26 9.29 22.99
N LEU A 9 -4.43 9.88 22.72
CA LEU A 9 -4.55 11.14 22.01
C LEU A 9 -4.21 12.31 22.95
N ASN A 10 -2.95 12.72 22.95
CA ASN A 10 -2.51 13.95 23.63
C ASN A 10 -1.88 14.92 22.62
N GLY A 11 -2.36 16.17 22.59
CA GLY A 11 -1.70 17.30 21.92
C GLY A 11 -1.79 17.30 20.38
N PRO A 12 -0.68 17.08 19.63
CA PRO A 12 -0.58 17.45 18.22
C PRO A 12 -1.59 16.79 17.28
N LEU A 13 -1.95 15.52 17.48
CA LEU A 13 -2.92 14.86 16.60
C LEU A 13 -4.35 15.37 16.79
N LEU A 14 -4.70 15.87 17.98
CA LEU A 14 -6.02 16.48 18.19
C LEU A 14 -6.15 17.81 17.44
N ASP A 15 -5.07 18.60 17.37
CA ASP A 15 -5.04 19.82 16.58
C ASP A 15 -5.07 19.50 15.08
N LEU A 16 -4.31 18.50 14.64
CA LEU A 16 -4.35 18.00 13.27
C LEU A 16 -5.75 17.53 12.86
N GLU A 17 -6.40 16.73 13.70
CA GLU A 17 -7.78 16.27 13.46
C GLU A 17 -8.74 17.45 13.36
N LYS A 18 -8.66 18.39 14.30
CA LYS A 18 -9.50 19.59 14.29
C LYS A 18 -9.33 20.38 12.98
N LYS A 19 -8.09 20.68 12.57
CA LYS A 19 -7.82 21.43 11.33
C LYS A 19 -8.31 20.72 10.08
N ILE A 20 -8.12 19.40 10.00
CA ILE A 20 -8.61 18.60 8.87
C ILE A 20 -10.14 18.56 8.84
N LEU A 21 -10.80 18.40 9.99
CA LEU A 21 -12.25 18.44 10.08
C LEU A 21 -12.79 19.81 9.64
N GLU A 22 -12.27 20.91 10.21
CA GLU A 22 -12.66 22.29 9.85
C GLU A 22 -12.47 22.59 8.35
N ALA A 23 -11.45 21.99 7.72
CA ALA A 23 -11.15 22.16 6.30
C ALA A 23 -11.86 21.15 5.37
N THR A 24 -12.77 20.30 5.86
CA THR A 24 -13.40 19.20 5.08
C THR A 24 -13.91 19.64 3.70
N PRO A 25 -14.71 20.72 3.54
CA PRO A 25 -15.18 21.13 2.21
C PRO A 25 -14.04 21.55 1.27
N ALA A 26 -13.00 22.18 1.80
CA ALA A 26 -11.83 22.61 1.04
C ALA A 26 -10.98 21.41 0.62
N ILE A 27 -10.77 20.44 1.52
CA ILE A 27 -10.06 19.18 1.26
C ILE A 27 -10.76 18.39 0.16
N GLU A 28 -12.07 18.17 0.29
CA GLU A 28 -12.82 17.39 -0.70
C GLU A 28 -12.86 18.09 -2.07
N ARG A 29 -12.93 19.43 -2.09
CA ARG A 29 -12.80 20.20 -3.33
C ARG A 29 -11.40 20.05 -3.94
N TRP A 30 -10.35 20.14 -3.13
CA TRP A 30 -8.97 20.03 -3.59
C TRP A 30 -8.71 18.64 -4.20
N PHE A 31 -9.10 17.56 -3.52
CA PHE A 31 -9.02 16.21 -4.10
C PHE A 31 -9.76 16.10 -5.42
N ARG A 32 -10.99 16.61 -5.54
CA ARG A 32 -11.74 16.56 -6.81
C ARG A 32 -10.98 17.24 -7.95
N LEU A 33 -10.27 18.33 -7.68
CA LEU A 33 -9.45 19.04 -8.67
C LEU A 33 -8.19 18.26 -9.02
N GLU A 34 -7.46 17.73 -8.04
CA GLU A 34 -6.27 16.89 -8.31
C GLU A 34 -6.65 15.65 -9.13
N TRP A 35 -7.84 15.06 -8.92
CA TRP A 35 -8.34 13.94 -9.72
C TRP A 35 -8.85 14.32 -11.12
N GLN A 36 -8.93 15.62 -11.46
CA GLN A 36 -9.10 16.05 -12.86
C GLN A 36 -7.75 16.06 -13.61
N GLU A 37 -6.66 16.26 -12.88
CA GLU A 37 -5.31 16.37 -13.44
C GLU A 37 -4.58 15.02 -13.44
N HIS A 38 -4.85 14.18 -12.44
CA HIS A 38 -4.15 12.92 -12.20
C HIS A 38 -5.08 11.71 -12.26
N THR A 39 -4.61 10.63 -12.86
CA THR A 39 -5.40 9.39 -12.98
C THR A 39 -5.14 8.49 -11.76
N PRO A 40 -6.14 8.24 -10.89
CA PRO A 40 -5.96 7.34 -9.75
C PRO A 40 -5.77 5.90 -10.21
N PRO A 41 -4.87 5.12 -9.59
CA PRO A 41 -4.76 3.68 -9.81
C PRO A 41 -6.11 2.95 -9.70
N PHE A 42 -6.26 1.84 -10.43
CA PHE A 42 -7.47 1.01 -10.38
C PHE A 42 -7.83 0.58 -8.94
N TYR A 43 -6.80 0.21 -8.17
CA TYR A 43 -6.91 -0.08 -6.74
C TYR A 43 -5.61 0.20 -6.00
N CYS A 44 -5.69 0.28 -4.68
CA CYS A 44 -4.53 0.49 -3.82
C CYS A 44 -4.87 0.10 -2.38
N SER A 45 -3.88 -0.36 -1.61
CA SER A 45 -3.93 -0.29 -0.16
C SER A 45 -2.82 0.58 0.40
N VAL A 46 -3.08 1.26 1.51
CA VAL A 46 -2.11 2.09 2.22
C VAL A 46 -2.09 1.68 3.68
N ASP A 47 -0.92 1.25 4.15
CA ASP A 47 -0.68 0.97 5.56
C ASP A 47 -0.34 2.30 6.24
N LEU A 48 -1.06 2.66 7.29
CA LEU A 48 -0.88 3.89 8.05
C LEU A 48 -0.39 3.57 9.45
N ARG A 49 0.30 4.53 10.07
CA ARG A 49 0.58 4.50 11.51
C ARG A 49 0.12 5.76 12.19
N ASN A 50 -0.51 5.56 13.34
CA ASN A 50 -0.97 6.62 14.23
C ASN A 50 -0.12 6.62 15.51
N ALA A 51 0.75 7.61 15.62
CA ALA A 51 1.64 7.81 16.75
C ALA A 51 1.07 8.78 17.81
N GLY A 52 -0.18 9.25 17.69
CA GLY A 52 -0.73 10.28 18.59
C GLY A 52 -0.14 11.70 18.40
N PHE A 53 1.03 11.82 17.78
CA PHE A 53 1.66 13.09 17.36
C PHE A 53 1.91 13.17 15.85
N LYS A 54 1.71 12.07 15.13
CA LYS A 54 1.93 11.93 13.68
C LYS A 54 0.98 10.87 13.13
N LEU A 55 0.40 11.12 11.96
CA LEU A 55 -0.42 10.18 11.20
C LEU A 55 0.14 10.11 9.78
N ALA A 56 0.79 9.01 9.44
CA ALA A 56 1.54 8.94 8.19
C ALA A 56 1.40 7.58 7.49
N PRO A 57 1.47 7.54 6.15
CA PRO A 57 1.59 6.31 5.41
C PRO A 57 2.99 5.73 5.55
N VAL A 58 3.05 4.41 5.76
CA VAL A 58 4.31 3.67 5.91
C VAL A 58 4.53 2.68 4.76
N ASP A 59 3.46 2.28 4.07
CA ASP A 59 3.50 1.49 2.84
C ASP A 59 2.36 1.87 1.89
N THR A 60 2.59 1.78 0.59
CA THR A 60 1.58 1.99 -0.47
C THR A 60 1.73 0.88 -1.50
N ASN A 61 0.72 0.02 -1.55
CA ASN A 61 0.72 -1.18 -2.35
C ASN A 61 -0.31 -1.07 -3.49
N LEU A 62 0.20 -1.07 -4.72
CA LEU A 62 -0.60 -1.07 -5.95
C LEU A 62 -1.09 -2.46 -6.36
N PHE A 63 -0.77 -3.48 -5.57
CA PHE A 63 -1.21 -4.88 -5.74
C PHE A 63 -1.80 -5.41 -4.43
N PRO A 64 -2.87 -4.78 -3.89
CA PRO A 64 -3.44 -5.13 -2.59
C PRO A 64 -3.88 -6.61 -2.55
N GLY A 65 -3.38 -7.36 -1.57
CA GLY A 65 -3.54 -8.81 -1.48
C GLY A 65 -4.43 -9.30 -0.31
N GLY A 66 -5.25 -8.41 0.26
CA GLY A 66 -6.05 -8.69 1.46
C GLY A 66 -7.53 -8.32 1.32
N PHE A 67 -8.12 -8.39 0.13
CA PHE A 67 -9.56 -8.09 -0.07
C PHE A 67 -10.47 -8.98 0.77
N ASN A 68 -10.06 -10.21 1.08
CA ASN A 68 -10.79 -11.14 1.95
C ASN A 68 -10.95 -10.63 3.40
N ASN A 69 -10.10 -9.69 3.84
CA ASN A 69 -10.17 -9.09 5.17
C ASN A 69 -11.19 -7.92 5.23
N LEU A 70 -11.71 -7.46 4.09
CA LEU A 70 -12.79 -6.48 4.06
C LEU A 70 -14.09 -7.11 4.54
N SER A 71 -14.80 -6.40 5.42
CA SER A 71 -16.07 -6.91 5.95
C SER A 71 -17.14 -6.97 4.85
N PRO A 72 -18.14 -7.86 4.95
CA PRO A 72 -19.22 -7.94 3.97
C PRO A 72 -19.96 -6.61 3.72
N GLU A 73 -20.07 -5.78 4.76
CA GLU A 73 -20.73 -4.46 4.70
C GLU A 73 -19.99 -3.46 3.81
N MET A 74 -18.69 -3.67 3.54
CA MET A 74 -17.88 -2.83 2.66
C MET A 74 -18.08 -3.17 1.18
N LEU A 75 -18.63 -4.34 0.86
CA LEU A 75 -18.68 -4.85 -0.51
C LEU A 75 -19.56 -4.02 -1.45
N PRO A 76 -20.74 -3.52 -1.07
CA PRO A 76 -21.53 -2.67 -1.97
C PRO A 76 -20.74 -1.42 -2.42
N LEU A 77 -20.02 -0.78 -1.49
CA LEU A 77 -19.18 0.38 -1.81
C LEU A 77 -17.98 -0.02 -2.69
N ALA A 78 -17.35 -1.16 -2.41
CA ALA A 78 -16.26 -1.68 -3.24
C ALA A 78 -16.71 -1.97 -4.68
N VAL A 79 -17.91 -2.54 -4.87
CA VAL A 79 -18.51 -2.79 -6.18
C VAL A 79 -18.77 -1.47 -6.91
N GLN A 80 -19.36 -0.47 -6.23
CA GLN A 80 -19.63 0.83 -6.84
C GLN A 80 -18.33 1.56 -7.24
N ALA A 81 -17.30 1.51 -6.39
CA ALA A 81 -15.99 2.08 -6.71
C ALA A 81 -15.31 1.33 -7.88
N ALA A 82 -15.44 0.01 -7.94
CA ALA A 82 -14.96 -0.80 -9.06
C ALA A 82 -15.67 -0.44 -10.38
N MET A 83 -16.99 -0.23 -10.37
CA MET A 83 -17.74 0.24 -11.54
C MET A 83 -17.17 1.58 -12.05
N ALA A 84 -16.98 2.55 -11.16
CA ALA A 84 -16.39 3.85 -11.52
C ALA A 84 -14.97 3.72 -12.08
N ALA A 85 -14.17 2.79 -11.58
CA ALA A 85 -12.83 2.50 -12.12
C ALA A 85 -12.91 1.91 -13.53
N ILE A 86 -13.82 0.95 -13.76
CA ILE A 86 -13.99 0.29 -15.07
C ILE A 86 -14.50 1.28 -16.11
N GLU A 87 -15.50 2.09 -15.78
CA GLU A 87 -16.04 3.13 -16.66
C GLU A 87 -14.96 4.11 -17.14
N LYS A 88 -13.98 4.40 -16.27
CA LYS A 88 -12.83 5.26 -16.61
C LYS A 88 -11.82 4.55 -17.52
N TYR A 89 -11.40 3.34 -17.17
CA TYR A 89 -10.29 2.66 -17.85
C TYR A 89 -10.70 1.91 -19.11
N CYS A 90 -11.89 1.31 -19.12
CA CYS A 90 -12.40 0.54 -20.24
C CYS A 90 -13.94 0.38 -20.12
N PRO A 91 -14.73 1.39 -20.51
CA PRO A 91 -16.18 1.38 -20.34
C PRO A 91 -16.88 0.26 -21.14
N ASP A 92 -16.29 -0.17 -22.25
CA ASP A 92 -16.83 -1.25 -23.10
C ASP A 92 -16.33 -2.65 -22.68
N ALA A 93 -15.59 -2.75 -21.55
CA ALA A 93 -15.05 -4.02 -21.10
C ALA A 93 -16.16 -5.02 -20.78
N LYS A 94 -16.11 -6.18 -21.46
CA LYS A 94 -16.96 -7.34 -21.15
C LYS A 94 -16.23 -8.38 -20.32
N ASN A 95 -14.91 -8.45 -20.52
CA ASN A 95 -14.04 -9.51 -20.03
C ASN A 95 -12.85 -8.88 -19.32
N LEU A 96 -12.55 -9.34 -18.11
CA LEU A 96 -11.38 -8.97 -17.33
C LEU A 96 -10.55 -10.22 -17.02
N LEU A 97 -9.27 -10.16 -17.36
CA LEU A 97 -8.30 -11.18 -17.01
C LEU A 97 -7.57 -10.75 -15.74
N LEU A 98 -7.72 -11.51 -14.66
CA LEU A 98 -7.00 -11.27 -13.41
C LEU A 98 -5.79 -12.20 -13.33
N ILE A 99 -4.59 -11.63 -13.18
CA ILE A 99 -3.34 -12.37 -13.07
C ILE A 99 -2.86 -12.31 -11.60
N PRO A 100 -2.93 -13.42 -10.86
CA PRO A 100 -2.50 -13.47 -9.46
C PRO A 100 -0.97 -13.66 -9.33
N GLU A 101 -0.48 -13.56 -8.11
CA GLU A 101 0.83 -14.08 -7.70
C GLU A 101 0.96 -15.57 -8.05
N ARG A 102 2.21 -16.02 -8.22
CA ARG A 102 2.51 -17.43 -8.54
C ARG A 102 2.16 -18.39 -7.39
N HIS A 103 1.87 -17.88 -6.19
CA HIS A 103 1.67 -18.67 -4.99
C HIS A 103 0.30 -19.35 -4.95
N THR A 104 0.25 -20.66 -5.21
CA THR A 104 -0.99 -21.46 -5.18
C THR A 104 -1.27 -22.14 -3.82
N ARG A 105 -0.37 -22.01 -2.84
CA ARG A 105 -0.48 -22.70 -1.53
C ARG A 105 -0.97 -21.82 -0.39
N ASN A 106 -0.94 -20.50 -0.55
CA ASN A 106 -1.40 -19.58 0.50
C ASN A 106 -2.92 -19.42 0.39
N THR A 107 -3.65 -20.12 1.26
CA THR A 107 -5.12 -20.11 1.27
C THR A 107 -5.71 -18.72 1.49
N PHE A 108 -5.09 -17.88 2.34
CA PHE A 108 -5.55 -16.51 2.55
C PHE A 108 -5.42 -15.66 1.28
N TYR A 109 -4.32 -15.83 0.54
CA TYR A 109 -4.14 -15.13 -0.72
C TYR A 109 -5.15 -15.59 -1.79
N LEU A 110 -5.46 -16.89 -1.84
CA LEU A 110 -6.49 -17.41 -2.72
C LEU A 110 -7.89 -16.89 -2.35
N GLN A 111 -8.22 -16.78 -1.06
CA GLN A 111 -9.45 -16.11 -0.59
C GLN A 111 -9.50 -14.64 -1.01
N ASN A 112 -8.36 -13.94 -0.99
CA ASN A 112 -8.25 -12.58 -1.53
C ASN A 112 -8.62 -12.53 -3.02
N ILE A 113 -8.07 -13.45 -3.83
CA ILE A 113 -8.38 -13.53 -5.26
C ILE A 113 -9.87 -13.84 -5.49
N ALA A 114 -10.44 -14.79 -4.73
CA ALA A 114 -11.85 -15.09 -4.79
C ALA A 114 -12.73 -13.86 -4.47
N ARG A 115 -12.35 -13.08 -3.45
CA ARG A 115 -13.07 -11.86 -3.07
C ARG A 115 -12.97 -10.77 -4.15
N GLN A 116 -11.80 -10.60 -4.77
CA GLN A 116 -11.63 -9.69 -5.91
C GLN A 116 -12.54 -10.10 -7.09
N MET A 117 -12.53 -11.38 -7.47
CA MET A 117 -13.40 -11.89 -8.53
C MET A 117 -14.88 -11.70 -8.20
N GLN A 118 -15.28 -11.88 -6.94
CA GLN A 118 -16.65 -11.62 -6.49
C GLN A 118 -17.04 -10.15 -6.68
N ILE A 119 -16.17 -9.22 -6.31
CA ILE A 119 -16.41 -7.77 -6.48
C ILE A 119 -16.51 -7.43 -7.97
N PHE A 120 -15.54 -7.84 -8.78
CA PHE A 120 -15.48 -7.47 -10.19
C PHE A 120 -16.56 -8.15 -11.04
N ARG A 121 -17.05 -9.34 -10.67
CA ARG A 121 -18.21 -9.93 -11.36
C ARG A 121 -19.50 -9.14 -11.12
N GLN A 122 -19.64 -8.52 -9.95
CA GLN A 122 -20.80 -7.67 -9.65
C GLN A 122 -20.82 -6.35 -10.42
N THR A 123 -19.73 -5.97 -11.07
CA THR A 123 -19.70 -4.82 -11.99
C THR A 123 -20.20 -5.18 -13.39
N GLY A 124 -20.58 -6.44 -13.64
CA GLY A 124 -21.03 -6.93 -14.94
C GLY A 124 -19.93 -7.53 -15.82
N LEU A 125 -18.70 -7.66 -15.31
CA LEU A 125 -17.59 -8.26 -16.03
C LEU A 125 -17.57 -9.80 -15.94
N ASN A 126 -17.21 -10.45 -17.04
CA ASN A 126 -16.75 -11.83 -16.99
C ASN A 126 -15.29 -11.86 -16.52
N VAL A 127 -15.04 -12.43 -15.34
CA VAL A 127 -13.71 -12.47 -14.72
C VAL A 127 -13.16 -13.89 -14.72
N ARG A 128 -11.97 -14.08 -15.30
CA ARG A 128 -11.22 -15.34 -15.31
C ARG A 128 -9.77 -15.13 -14.85
N LEU A 129 -9.12 -16.20 -14.39
CA LEU A 129 -7.76 -16.15 -13.87
C LEU A 129 -6.76 -16.71 -14.87
N GLY A 130 -5.73 -15.91 -15.18
CA GLY A 130 -4.58 -16.36 -15.96
C GLY A 130 -3.36 -16.53 -15.07
N THR A 131 -2.70 -17.68 -15.12
CA THR A 131 -1.52 -17.96 -14.29
C THR A 131 -0.22 -17.71 -15.05
N LEU A 132 0.77 -17.18 -14.34
CA LEU A 132 2.16 -17.08 -14.80
C LEU A 132 2.99 -18.33 -14.44
N ALA A 133 2.37 -19.34 -13.84
CA ALA A 133 3.02 -20.59 -13.47
C ALA A 133 3.12 -21.52 -14.69
N GLU A 134 4.34 -21.87 -15.09
CA GLU A 134 4.62 -22.67 -16.30
C GLU A 134 4.21 -24.15 -16.16
N ASP A 135 4.06 -24.64 -14.93
CA ASP A 135 3.64 -26.00 -14.63
C ASP A 135 2.12 -26.22 -14.82
N ILE A 136 1.33 -25.15 -14.86
CA ILE A 136 -0.11 -25.21 -15.15
C ILE A 136 -0.31 -25.05 -16.65
N THR A 137 -0.49 -26.18 -17.35
CA THR A 137 -0.65 -26.25 -18.81
C THR A 137 -2.09 -26.47 -19.26
N GLU A 138 -3.02 -26.66 -18.33
CA GLU A 138 -4.45 -26.81 -18.55
C GLU A 138 -5.26 -26.17 -17.42
N PRO A 139 -6.55 -25.82 -17.63
CA PRO A 139 -7.40 -25.28 -16.58
C PRO A 139 -7.40 -26.14 -15.32
N THR A 140 -6.86 -25.60 -14.23
CA THR A 140 -6.61 -26.32 -12.98
C THR A 140 -7.47 -25.74 -11.87
N ALA A 141 -8.35 -26.55 -11.30
CA ALA A 141 -9.19 -26.17 -10.17
C ALA A 141 -8.39 -26.20 -8.86
N ILE A 142 -8.58 -25.19 -8.02
CA ILE A 142 -8.03 -25.07 -6.68
C ILE A 142 -9.19 -24.91 -5.71
N GLU A 143 -9.30 -25.84 -4.77
CA GLU A 143 -10.30 -25.79 -3.71
C GLU A 143 -9.91 -24.78 -2.62
N LEU A 144 -10.90 -24.02 -2.17
CA LEU A 144 -10.76 -23.07 -1.08
C LEU A 144 -11.31 -23.66 0.23
N PRO A 145 -10.84 -23.18 1.40
CA PRO A 145 -11.30 -23.69 2.69
C PRO A 145 -12.81 -23.57 2.95
N ASP A 146 -13.50 -22.68 2.24
CA ASP A 146 -14.95 -22.47 2.34
C ASP A 146 -15.77 -23.38 1.39
N GLY A 147 -15.10 -24.29 0.67
CA GLY A 147 -15.72 -25.20 -0.30
C GLY A 147 -15.92 -24.61 -1.69
N SER A 148 -15.60 -23.33 -1.90
CA SER A 148 -15.60 -22.74 -3.24
C SER A 148 -14.34 -23.12 -4.03
N GLN A 149 -14.31 -22.80 -5.32
CA GLN A 149 -13.20 -23.15 -6.21
C GLN A 149 -12.75 -21.95 -7.06
N LEU A 150 -11.43 -21.88 -7.28
CA LEU A 150 -10.82 -21.03 -8.30
C LEU A 150 -10.31 -21.91 -9.43
N VAL A 151 -10.35 -21.41 -10.67
CA VAL A 151 -9.78 -22.11 -11.83
C VAL A 151 -8.66 -21.24 -12.37
N LEU A 152 -7.42 -21.74 -12.28
CA LEU A 152 -6.26 -21.11 -12.89
C LEU A 152 -6.07 -21.66 -14.30
N GLU A 153 -5.83 -20.77 -15.24
CA GLU A 153 -5.74 -21.13 -16.65
C GLU A 153 -4.44 -20.63 -17.29
N PRO A 154 -3.83 -21.43 -18.18
CA PRO A 154 -2.64 -21.00 -18.89
C PRO A 154 -2.94 -19.77 -19.75
N LEU A 155 -2.03 -18.80 -19.69
CA LEU A 155 -2.06 -17.58 -20.48
C LEU A 155 -1.77 -17.88 -21.96
N GLU A 156 -2.58 -17.31 -22.86
CA GLU A 156 -2.41 -17.46 -24.31
C GLU A 156 -2.22 -16.09 -24.97
N ARG A 157 -1.18 -15.97 -25.81
CA ARG A 157 -1.08 -14.82 -26.72
C ARG A 157 -1.91 -15.06 -27.98
N SER A 158 -2.55 -14.00 -28.43
CA SER A 158 -3.14 -13.92 -29.77
C SER A 158 -2.09 -14.18 -30.86
N ALA A 159 -2.55 -14.62 -32.04
CA ALA A 159 -1.65 -14.98 -33.16
C ALA A 159 -0.74 -13.82 -33.64
N ASN A 160 -1.17 -12.58 -33.46
CA ASN A 160 -0.37 -11.39 -33.79
C ASN A 160 0.58 -10.96 -32.66
N GLY A 161 0.51 -11.61 -31.50
CA GLY A 161 1.33 -11.36 -30.32
C GLY A 161 0.96 -10.11 -29.51
N ARG A 162 -0.07 -9.33 -29.88
CA ARG A 162 -0.35 -8.01 -29.28
C ARG A 162 -1.41 -8.02 -28.18
N ARG A 163 -2.16 -9.11 -28.07
CA ARG A 163 -3.17 -9.35 -27.04
C ARG A 163 -2.85 -10.60 -26.24
N LEU A 164 -3.16 -10.55 -24.95
CA LEU A 164 -3.07 -11.64 -24.00
C LEU A 164 -4.47 -12.03 -23.51
N GLY A 165 -4.76 -13.32 -23.48
CA GLY A 165 -6.04 -13.86 -23.04
C GLY A 165 -5.89 -15.27 -22.51
N LEU A 166 -7.00 -16.00 -22.55
CA LEU A 166 -7.07 -17.43 -22.26
C LEU A 166 -7.75 -18.13 -23.44
N LYS A 167 -7.79 -19.46 -23.40
CA LYS A 167 -8.53 -20.25 -24.38
C LYS A 167 -9.99 -19.78 -24.48
N ASN A 168 -10.36 -19.30 -25.68
CA ASN A 168 -11.68 -18.74 -26.00
C ASN A 168 -12.09 -17.54 -25.11
N PHE A 169 -11.14 -16.76 -24.63
CA PHE A 169 -11.40 -15.59 -23.80
C PHE A 169 -10.43 -14.45 -24.11
N ASP A 170 -10.96 -13.41 -24.75
CA ASP A 170 -10.23 -12.21 -25.10
C ASP A 170 -10.67 -11.06 -24.16
N PRO A 171 -9.84 -10.65 -23.19
CA PRO A 171 -10.15 -9.57 -22.27
C PRO A 171 -9.88 -8.19 -22.90
N CYS A 172 -10.63 -7.18 -22.47
CA CYS A 172 -10.30 -5.79 -22.77
C CYS A 172 -9.28 -5.24 -21.77
N THR A 173 -9.36 -5.72 -20.53
CA THR A 173 -8.55 -5.28 -19.40
C THR A 173 -7.85 -6.45 -18.74
N ILE A 174 -6.57 -6.26 -18.44
CA ILE A 174 -5.75 -7.20 -17.67
C ILE A 174 -5.45 -6.54 -16.33
N LEU A 175 -5.93 -7.13 -15.24
CA LEU A 175 -5.66 -6.68 -13.89
C LEU A 175 -4.57 -7.56 -13.27
N LEU A 176 -3.45 -6.95 -12.87
CA LEU A 176 -2.38 -7.62 -12.16
C LEU A 176 -2.63 -7.53 -10.67
N ASN A 177 -2.82 -8.68 -10.01
CA ASN A 177 -2.62 -8.82 -8.55
C ASN A 177 -1.30 -9.54 -8.24
N ASN A 178 -0.36 -9.43 -9.17
CA ASN A 178 1.03 -9.88 -9.08
C ASN A 178 1.94 -8.66 -9.12
N ASP A 179 2.80 -8.52 -8.12
CA ASP A 179 3.61 -7.31 -7.92
C ASP A 179 4.84 -7.20 -8.84
N LEU A 180 5.07 -8.23 -9.68
CA LEU A 180 6.19 -8.34 -10.62
C LEU A 180 7.57 -8.15 -9.97
N SER A 181 7.69 -8.46 -8.68
CA SER A 181 8.95 -8.39 -7.93
C SER A 181 10.02 -9.32 -8.51
N ALA A 182 9.62 -10.40 -9.17
CA ALA A 182 10.51 -11.34 -9.86
C ALA A 182 11.06 -10.83 -11.22
N GLY A 183 10.67 -9.63 -11.64
CA GLY A 183 10.86 -9.15 -13.00
C GLY A 183 9.57 -9.19 -13.82
N ILE A 184 9.56 -8.46 -14.94
CA ILE A 184 8.45 -8.44 -15.89
C ILE A 184 8.58 -9.69 -16.79
N PRO A 185 7.61 -10.63 -16.78
CA PRO A 185 7.64 -11.78 -17.66
C PRO A 185 7.49 -11.36 -19.13
N PRO A 186 8.21 -11.97 -20.09
CA PRO A 186 8.10 -11.65 -21.52
C PRO A 186 6.66 -11.74 -22.06
N ILE A 187 5.85 -12.63 -21.49
CA ILE A 187 4.44 -12.79 -21.87
C ILE A 187 3.57 -11.56 -21.55
N LEU A 188 4.04 -10.63 -20.72
CA LEU A 188 3.34 -9.36 -20.43
C LEU A 188 3.86 -8.17 -21.26
N GLU A 189 4.96 -8.31 -21.98
CA GLU A 189 5.58 -7.19 -22.73
C GLU A 189 4.87 -6.87 -24.05
N ASN A 190 4.92 -5.64 -24.53
CA ASN A 190 4.36 -5.27 -25.84
C ASN A 190 2.85 -5.59 -26.01
N ILE A 191 2.09 -5.50 -24.91
CA ILE A 191 0.63 -5.52 -24.93
C ILE A 191 0.17 -4.09 -25.19
N HIS A 192 -0.34 -3.83 -26.40
CA HIS A 192 -0.70 -2.47 -26.85
C HIS A 192 -2.20 -2.29 -27.09
N GLU A 193 -2.96 -3.39 -27.21
CA GLU A 193 -4.39 -3.35 -27.56
C GLU A 193 -5.31 -3.63 -26.36
N GLN A 194 -4.74 -3.72 -25.16
CA GLN A 194 -5.45 -4.01 -23.91
C GLN A 194 -4.91 -3.12 -22.79
N THR A 195 -5.79 -2.72 -21.89
CA THR A 195 -5.39 -1.92 -20.73
C THR A 195 -4.84 -2.84 -19.66
N LEU A 196 -3.57 -2.63 -19.27
CA LEU A 196 -2.93 -3.38 -18.19
C LEU A 196 -2.89 -2.52 -16.93
N LEU A 197 -3.49 -3.03 -15.84
CA LEU A 197 -3.76 -2.30 -14.61
C LEU A 197 -3.12 -3.00 -13.40
N PRO A 198 -2.31 -2.31 -12.59
CA PRO A 198 -1.58 -1.08 -12.95
C PRO A 198 -0.59 -1.35 -14.10
N PRO A 199 -0.08 -0.32 -14.82
CA PRO A 199 0.88 -0.50 -15.91
C PRO A 199 2.18 -1.16 -15.44
N LEU A 200 2.95 -1.78 -16.33
CA LEU A 200 4.10 -2.63 -15.96
C LEU A 200 5.17 -1.90 -15.13
N HIS A 201 5.40 -0.60 -15.38
CA HIS A 201 6.36 0.19 -14.63
C HIS A 201 5.93 0.46 -13.18
N ALA A 202 4.66 0.18 -12.82
CA ALA A 202 4.18 0.15 -11.45
C ALA A 202 4.68 -1.09 -10.67
N GLY A 203 5.09 -2.14 -11.37
CA GLY A 203 5.64 -3.36 -10.78
C GLY A 203 7.02 -3.14 -10.16
N TRP A 204 7.39 -3.95 -9.17
CA TRP A 204 8.62 -3.75 -8.39
C TRP A 204 9.91 -4.04 -9.14
N ALA A 205 9.84 -4.71 -10.29
CA ALA A 205 10.96 -4.80 -11.22
C ALA A 205 11.55 -3.41 -11.53
N VAL A 206 10.68 -2.40 -11.69
CA VAL A 206 11.05 -1.05 -12.11
C VAL A 206 10.79 -0.02 -11.01
N ARG A 207 9.65 -0.13 -10.33
CA ARG A 207 9.21 0.83 -9.31
C ARG A 207 10.22 0.94 -8.17
N ARG A 208 10.39 2.17 -7.65
CA ARG A 208 11.27 2.48 -6.51
C ARG A 208 10.50 3.28 -5.46
N LYS A 209 10.59 2.85 -4.20
CA LYS A 209 9.93 3.51 -3.06
C LYS A 209 10.36 4.96 -2.91
N THR A 210 11.62 5.27 -3.18
CA THR A 210 12.15 6.63 -3.13
C THR A 210 11.43 7.59 -4.09
N ASN A 211 11.01 7.12 -5.27
CA ASN A 211 10.21 7.92 -6.21
C ASN A 211 8.82 8.20 -5.64
N HIS A 212 8.18 7.18 -5.06
CA HIS A 212 6.90 7.33 -4.37
C HIS A 212 6.96 8.38 -3.25
N PHE A 213 7.93 8.27 -2.35
CA PHE A 213 8.06 9.20 -1.22
C PHE A 213 8.44 10.62 -1.67
N ALA A 214 9.19 10.77 -2.77
CA ALA A 214 9.40 12.08 -3.39
C ALA A 214 8.11 12.69 -3.97
N ALA A 215 7.25 11.88 -4.59
CA ALA A 215 5.93 12.35 -5.01
C ALA A 215 5.05 12.70 -3.79
N TYR A 216 5.11 11.90 -2.72
CA TYR A 216 4.38 12.16 -1.48
C TYR A 216 4.82 13.46 -0.80
N ASP A 217 6.11 13.77 -0.80
CA ASP A 217 6.66 15.05 -0.36
C ASP A 217 5.97 16.25 -1.06
N GLU A 218 5.78 16.17 -2.38
CA GLU A 218 5.14 17.22 -3.16
C GLU A 218 3.65 17.37 -2.81
N VAL A 219 2.94 16.25 -2.72
CA VAL A 219 1.52 16.21 -2.36
C VAL A 219 1.28 16.78 -0.97
N VAL A 220 2.05 16.32 0.03
CA VAL A 220 1.89 16.78 1.40
C VAL A 220 2.28 18.25 1.55
N LYS A 221 3.29 18.76 0.81
CA LYS A 221 3.60 20.20 0.83
C LYS A 221 2.43 21.06 0.35
N LYS A 222 1.76 20.67 -0.75
CA LYS A 222 0.57 21.36 -1.27
C LYS A 222 -0.59 21.27 -0.27
N PHE A 223 -0.88 20.07 0.23
CA PHE A 223 -1.97 19.82 1.17
C PHE A 223 -1.77 20.53 2.51
N ALA A 224 -0.57 20.48 3.08
CA ALA A 224 -0.26 21.10 4.36
C ALA A 224 -0.43 22.62 4.31
N LYS A 225 -0.13 23.25 3.17
CA LYS A 225 -0.41 24.66 2.94
C LYS A 225 -1.92 24.96 2.86
N LEU A 226 -2.71 24.07 2.27
CA LEU A 226 -4.17 24.21 2.16
C LEU A 226 -4.85 24.21 3.53
N VAL A 227 -4.40 23.34 4.45
CA VAL A 227 -5.04 23.14 5.77
C VAL A 227 -4.27 23.78 6.93
N ASP A 228 -3.20 24.52 6.63
CA ASP A 228 -2.33 25.22 7.58
C ASP A 228 -1.79 24.30 8.70
N ILE A 229 -1.10 23.23 8.32
CA ILE A 229 -0.45 22.29 9.24
C ILE A 229 1.04 22.17 8.95
N ASP A 230 1.80 21.66 9.93
CA ASP A 230 3.17 21.22 9.68
C ASP A 230 3.15 19.94 8.82
N PRO A 231 3.75 19.93 7.61
CA PRO A 231 3.78 18.75 6.75
C PRO A 231 4.42 17.53 7.42
N TRP A 232 5.32 17.73 8.40
CA TRP A 232 5.93 16.62 9.15
C TRP A 232 4.90 15.77 9.91
N MET A 233 3.74 16.32 10.26
CA MET A 233 2.67 15.55 10.92
C MET A 233 2.04 14.47 10.03
N LEU A 234 2.20 14.61 8.70
CA LEU A 234 1.68 13.66 7.71
C LEU A 234 2.79 12.90 6.96
N ASN A 235 4.01 13.41 6.98
CA ASN A 235 5.08 12.93 6.12
C ASN A 235 6.34 12.53 6.91
N PRO A 236 6.73 11.23 6.90
CA PRO A 236 7.99 10.76 7.47
C PRO A 236 9.18 11.28 6.65
N TYR A 237 10.24 11.75 7.31
CA TYR A 237 11.50 12.00 6.61
C TYR A 237 12.03 10.72 5.97
N PHE A 238 12.71 10.83 4.84
CA PHE A 238 13.45 9.71 4.27
C PHE A 238 14.72 10.17 3.57
N ALA A 239 15.59 9.20 3.27
CA ALA A 239 16.77 9.36 2.43
C ALA A 239 17.06 8.07 1.68
N LYS A 240 17.57 8.19 0.45
CA LYS A 240 18.10 7.06 -0.34
C LYS A 240 19.56 6.81 0.02
N CYS A 241 19.96 5.55 0.12
CA CYS A 241 21.35 5.13 0.18
C CYS A 241 21.59 4.06 -0.89
N SER A 242 22.54 4.32 -1.79
CA SER A 242 22.83 3.49 -2.96
C SER A 242 24.19 2.82 -2.86
N GLY A 243 24.39 1.76 -3.63
CA GLY A 243 25.68 1.05 -3.69
C GLY A 243 25.95 0.25 -2.41
N ILE A 244 24.89 -0.33 -1.84
CA ILE A 244 25.00 -1.18 -0.66
C ILE A 244 25.19 -2.63 -1.10
N ASN A 245 26.11 -3.34 -0.44
CA ASN A 245 26.14 -4.80 -0.45
C ASN A 245 26.32 -5.29 0.98
N PHE A 246 25.24 -5.83 1.56
CA PHE A 246 25.25 -6.30 2.95
C PHE A 246 26.13 -7.53 3.16
N HIS A 247 26.37 -8.38 2.15
CA HIS A 247 27.25 -9.53 2.28
C HIS A 247 28.73 -9.12 2.26
N GLU A 248 29.08 -8.24 1.34
CA GLU A 248 30.45 -7.76 1.14
C GLU A 248 30.82 -6.58 2.05
N ARG A 249 29.86 -6.11 2.87
CA ARG A 249 30.02 -4.95 3.77
C ARG A 249 30.35 -3.66 3.03
N ILE A 250 29.86 -3.53 1.80
CA ILE A 250 30.05 -2.33 0.98
C ILE A 250 28.98 -1.30 1.34
N GLY A 251 29.41 -0.06 1.57
CA GLY A 251 28.53 1.08 1.83
C GLY A 251 28.00 1.19 3.27
N GLU A 252 28.54 0.42 4.22
CA GLU A 252 28.15 0.49 5.65
C GLU A 252 28.31 1.90 6.23
N ASP A 253 29.41 2.60 5.93
CA ASP A 253 29.63 3.97 6.42
C ASP A 253 28.69 5.00 5.78
N ALA A 254 28.38 4.84 4.50
CA ALA A 254 27.40 5.68 3.82
C ALA A 254 26.00 5.47 4.41
N LEU A 255 25.64 4.22 4.72
CA LEU A 255 24.38 3.89 5.38
C LEU A 255 24.33 4.47 6.80
N ALA A 256 25.40 4.31 7.59
CA ALA A 256 25.50 4.87 8.94
C ALA A 256 25.35 6.40 8.96
N ALA A 257 26.04 7.11 8.05
CA ALA A 257 25.91 8.56 7.91
C ALA A 257 24.49 8.99 7.51
N THR A 258 23.83 8.20 6.64
CA THR A 258 22.45 8.44 6.22
C THR A 258 21.48 8.27 7.40
N VAL A 259 21.66 7.21 8.20
CA VAL A 259 20.90 6.96 9.44
C VAL A 259 21.05 8.14 10.41
N ASP A 260 22.27 8.59 10.67
CA ASP A 260 22.53 9.70 11.59
C ASP A 260 21.85 11.01 11.13
N SER A 261 21.91 11.28 9.83
CA SER A 261 21.29 12.46 9.22
C SER A 261 19.76 12.46 9.41
N VAL A 262 19.11 11.33 9.13
CA VAL A 262 17.66 11.20 9.31
C VAL A 262 17.29 11.26 10.79
N LEU A 263 17.98 10.54 11.67
CA LEU A 263 17.74 10.59 13.12
C LEU A 263 17.91 11.99 13.70
N ALA A 264 18.86 12.79 13.21
CA ALA A 264 19.05 14.17 13.63
C ALA A 264 17.83 15.06 13.28
N LYS A 265 17.25 14.88 12.09
CA LYS A 265 16.01 15.58 11.69
C LYS A 265 14.84 15.20 12.58
N ILE A 266 14.69 13.91 12.90
CA ILE A 266 13.62 13.41 13.78
C ILE A 266 13.77 13.99 15.20
N ARG A 267 14.99 13.92 15.78
CA ARG A 267 15.29 14.50 17.10
C ARG A 267 14.91 15.97 17.21
N LYS A 268 15.13 16.75 16.14
CA LYS A 268 14.74 18.17 16.11
C LYS A 268 13.23 18.33 16.22
N LYS A 269 12.45 17.57 15.45
CA LYS A 269 10.97 17.60 15.51
C LYS A 269 10.43 17.07 16.83
N TYR A 270 11.02 16.00 17.36
CA TYR A 270 10.63 15.48 18.67
C TYR A 270 10.84 16.51 19.78
N LYS A 271 11.98 17.23 19.75
CA LYS A 271 12.23 18.33 20.68
C LYS A 271 11.24 19.49 20.51
N GLU A 272 10.90 19.84 19.27
CA GLU A 272 9.93 20.89 18.93
C GLU A 272 8.54 20.62 19.53
N TYR A 273 8.08 19.37 19.44
CA TYR A 273 6.76 18.94 19.94
C TYR A 273 6.78 18.36 21.37
N GLY A 274 7.93 18.35 22.05
CA GLY A 274 8.07 17.80 23.41
C GLY A 274 7.86 16.27 23.50
N ILE A 275 8.10 15.55 22.41
CA ILE A 275 7.96 14.08 22.29
C ILE A 275 9.11 13.41 23.04
N LYS A 276 8.78 12.42 23.90
CA LYS A 276 9.75 11.75 24.79
C LYS A 276 10.18 10.39 24.28
N GLU A 277 9.44 9.85 23.33
CA GLU A 277 9.68 8.60 22.64
C GLU A 277 11.05 8.63 21.94
N LYS A 278 11.69 7.48 21.82
CA LYS A 278 12.99 7.39 21.17
C LYS A 278 12.81 7.45 19.65
N PRO A 279 13.52 8.35 18.94
CA PRO A 279 13.59 8.31 17.49
C PRO A 279 14.15 6.98 17.00
N PHE A 280 13.62 6.50 15.89
CA PHE A 280 14.16 5.36 15.17
C PHE A 280 13.98 5.57 13.67
N VAL A 281 14.71 4.81 12.88
CA VAL A 281 14.53 4.72 11.43
C VAL A 281 14.26 3.29 11.03
N ILE A 282 13.55 3.14 9.92
CA ILE A 282 13.36 1.90 9.22
C ILE A 282 14.28 1.92 8.00
N VAL A 283 15.21 0.97 7.95
CA VAL A 283 16.00 0.70 6.75
C VAL A 283 15.31 -0.42 5.98
N LYS A 284 14.89 -0.15 4.74
CA LYS A 284 14.23 -1.13 3.88
C LYS A 284 14.75 -1.08 2.45
N ALA A 285 14.68 -2.19 1.72
CA ALA A 285 15.04 -2.21 0.30
C ALA A 285 14.18 -1.23 -0.51
N ASP A 286 14.80 -0.48 -1.43
CA ASP A 286 14.12 0.54 -2.26
C ASP A 286 13.16 -0.08 -3.28
N ALA A 287 13.40 -1.34 -3.67
CA ALA A 287 12.50 -2.16 -4.46
C ALA A 287 12.10 -3.42 -3.67
N GLY A 288 10.82 -3.81 -3.69
CA GLY A 288 10.34 -5.08 -3.10
C GLY A 288 9.23 -4.95 -2.04
N THR A 289 8.66 -6.10 -1.65
CA THR A 289 7.38 -6.24 -0.90
C THR A 289 7.44 -7.07 0.38
N TYR A 290 6.28 -7.22 1.04
CA TYR A 290 6.02 -8.12 2.17
C TYR A 290 6.85 -7.91 3.43
N GLY A 291 7.38 -6.72 3.65
CA GLY A 291 8.19 -6.45 4.84
C GLY A 291 9.53 -7.21 4.88
N MET A 292 9.96 -7.77 3.74
CA MET A 292 11.27 -8.40 3.59
C MET A 292 12.37 -7.35 3.43
N GLY A 293 13.58 -7.64 3.92
CA GLY A 293 14.68 -6.69 3.89
C GLY A 293 14.42 -5.43 4.71
N ILE A 294 13.74 -5.55 5.86
CA ILE A 294 13.44 -4.44 6.78
C ILE A 294 14.16 -4.60 8.11
N MET A 295 14.76 -3.52 8.61
CA MET A 295 15.29 -3.43 9.97
C MET A 295 14.96 -2.10 10.63
N THR A 296 14.75 -2.14 11.95
CA THR A 296 14.58 -0.98 12.82
C THR A 296 15.94 -0.61 13.40
N VAL A 297 16.30 0.67 13.33
CA VAL A 297 17.61 1.19 13.77
C VAL A 297 17.40 2.43 14.64
N ARG A 298 18.04 2.49 15.80
CA ARG A 298 17.98 3.63 16.74
C ARG A 298 19.30 4.38 16.84
N ASP A 299 20.40 3.73 16.46
CA ASP A 299 21.75 4.31 16.41
C ASP A 299 22.51 3.83 15.17
N SER A 300 23.35 4.68 14.58
CA SER A 300 24.10 4.34 13.36
C SER A 300 25.13 3.21 13.57
N SER A 301 25.53 2.91 14.80
CA SER A 301 26.34 1.73 15.10
C SER A 301 25.64 0.41 14.76
N GLU A 302 24.30 0.35 14.84
CA GLU A 302 23.54 -0.89 14.58
C GLU A 302 23.63 -1.36 13.12
N VAL A 303 23.92 -0.45 12.17
CA VAL A 303 24.12 -0.80 10.75
C VAL A 303 25.57 -1.13 10.39
N ARG A 304 26.53 -0.84 11.28
CA ARG A 304 27.94 -1.23 11.13
C ARG A 304 28.21 -2.64 11.63
N ASP A 305 27.52 -3.04 12.70
CA ASP A 305 27.76 -4.32 13.40
C ASP A 305 26.65 -5.37 13.12
N LEU A 306 26.17 -5.42 11.87
CA LEU A 306 25.15 -6.38 11.47
C LEU A 306 25.65 -7.81 11.65
N ASN A 307 24.94 -8.63 12.42
CA ASN A 307 25.25 -10.05 12.55
C ASN A 307 24.86 -10.84 11.28
N ARG A 308 25.30 -12.10 11.19
CA ARG A 308 25.05 -12.96 10.01
C ARG A 308 23.55 -13.06 9.66
N LYS A 309 22.67 -13.17 10.66
CA LYS A 309 21.23 -13.28 10.45
C LYS A 309 20.64 -11.98 9.89
N GLN A 310 21.10 -10.84 10.39
CA GLN A 310 20.67 -9.52 9.92
C GLN A 310 21.14 -9.25 8.48
N ARG A 311 22.40 -9.56 8.16
CA ARG A 311 22.91 -9.44 6.78
C ARG A 311 22.08 -10.27 5.81
N ASN A 312 21.88 -11.56 6.11
CA ASN A 312 21.05 -12.44 5.27
C ASN A 312 19.62 -11.91 5.09
N LYS A 313 19.04 -11.28 6.11
CA LYS A 313 17.70 -10.67 6.03
C LYS A 313 17.69 -9.44 5.10
N MET A 314 18.74 -8.63 5.13
CA MET A 314 18.83 -7.36 4.39
C MET A 314 19.41 -7.51 2.98
N SER A 315 20.09 -8.62 2.68
CA SER A 315 20.73 -8.86 1.38
C SER A 315 19.78 -9.19 0.25
N VAL A 316 18.62 -9.81 0.54
CA VAL A 316 17.73 -10.34 -0.49
C VAL A 316 16.27 -9.89 -0.28
N VAL A 317 15.58 -9.65 -1.39
CA VAL A 317 14.12 -9.48 -1.43
C VAL A 317 13.44 -10.74 -2.00
N LYS A 318 12.16 -10.64 -2.34
CA LYS A 318 11.37 -11.74 -2.95
C LYS A 318 12.13 -12.33 -4.15
N GLU A 319 12.06 -13.66 -4.30
CA GLU A 319 12.79 -14.43 -5.33
C GLU A 319 14.33 -14.35 -5.28
N GLY A 320 14.93 -13.88 -4.18
CA GLY A 320 16.40 -13.94 -3.98
C GLY A 320 17.19 -12.84 -4.68
N LEU A 321 16.52 -11.80 -5.20
CA LEU A 321 17.18 -10.65 -5.82
C LEU A 321 18.00 -9.85 -4.79
N GLU A 322 19.22 -9.46 -5.18
CA GLU A 322 20.13 -8.70 -4.32
C GLU A 322 19.69 -7.25 -4.11
N VAL A 323 19.86 -6.76 -2.89
CA VAL A 323 19.57 -5.37 -2.52
C VAL A 323 20.80 -4.49 -2.78
N SER A 324 20.69 -3.58 -3.73
CA SER A 324 21.73 -2.58 -4.07
C SER A 324 21.39 -1.16 -3.59
N ASP A 325 20.10 -0.87 -3.42
CA ASP A 325 19.57 0.41 -2.98
C ASP A 325 18.66 0.21 -1.76
N VAL A 326 18.84 1.04 -0.73
CA VAL A 326 17.98 1.08 0.45
C VAL A 326 17.42 2.47 0.67
N ILE A 327 16.24 2.50 1.30
CA ILE A 327 15.64 3.70 1.85
C ILE A 327 15.78 3.67 3.37
N VAL A 328 16.26 4.78 3.92
CA VAL A 328 16.27 5.07 5.36
C VAL A 328 15.12 6.02 5.64
N GLN A 329 14.05 5.51 6.24
CA GLN A 329 12.83 6.26 6.52
C GLN A 329 12.68 6.50 8.02
N GLU A 330 12.18 7.67 8.41
CA GLU A 330 11.71 7.94 9.77
C GLU A 330 10.71 6.87 10.21
N GLY A 331 11.00 6.28 11.36
CA GLY A 331 10.12 5.34 12.03
C GLY A 331 8.93 6.06 12.64
N VAL A 332 7.72 5.62 12.27
CA VAL A 332 6.48 6.10 12.88
C VAL A 332 6.03 5.06 13.90
N HIS A 333 5.75 5.51 15.13
CA HIS A 333 5.18 4.64 16.15
C HIS A 333 3.73 4.32 15.81
N THR A 334 3.24 3.17 16.26
CA THR A 334 1.80 2.93 16.35
C THR A 334 1.40 2.71 17.80
N PHE A 335 0.49 3.54 18.31
CA PHE A 335 -0.06 3.43 19.66
C PHE A 335 -1.50 2.96 19.68
N GLU A 336 -2.01 2.55 18.52
CA GLU A 336 -3.32 1.93 18.44
C GLU A 336 -3.24 0.51 18.99
N GLN A 337 -4.24 0.17 19.81
CA GLN A 337 -4.38 -1.17 20.37
C GLN A 337 -5.77 -1.73 20.10
N ILE A 338 -5.82 -3.03 19.85
CA ILE A 338 -7.03 -3.87 19.80
C ILE A 338 -6.81 -4.99 20.79
N ASP A 339 -7.67 -5.07 21.80
CA ASP A 339 -7.58 -6.09 22.86
C ASP A 339 -6.15 -6.19 23.45
N GLU A 340 -5.60 -5.02 23.83
CA GLU A 340 -4.24 -4.80 24.38
C GLU A 340 -3.08 -5.10 23.40
N SER A 341 -3.38 -5.57 22.20
CA SER A 341 -2.39 -5.89 21.16
C SER A 341 -2.16 -4.72 20.23
N VAL A 342 -0.91 -4.54 19.79
CA VAL A 342 -0.54 -3.42 18.90
C VAL A 342 -1.23 -3.59 17.54
N ALA A 343 -1.82 -2.51 17.05
CA ALA A 343 -2.57 -2.48 15.80
C ALA A 343 -2.07 -1.38 14.86
N GLU A 344 -2.15 -1.59 13.56
CA GLU A 344 -1.97 -0.53 12.54
C GLU A 344 -3.04 -0.65 11.44
N PRO A 345 -3.68 0.46 11.03
CA PRO A 345 -4.74 0.43 10.04
C PRO A 345 -4.20 0.31 8.61
N VAL A 346 -4.88 -0.49 7.81
CA VAL A 346 -4.68 -0.62 6.36
C VAL A 346 -5.94 -0.14 5.66
N VAL A 347 -5.82 0.91 4.86
CA VAL A 347 -6.93 1.54 4.14
C VAL A 347 -6.94 1.07 2.69
N TYR A 348 -8.08 0.59 2.21
CA TYR A 348 -8.27 0.11 0.84
C TYR A 348 -9.02 1.14 0.00
N MET A 349 -8.57 1.32 -1.23
CA MET A 349 -9.16 2.21 -2.21
C MET A 349 -9.31 1.52 -3.56
N MET A 350 -10.34 1.94 -4.29
CA MET A 350 -10.55 1.63 -5.70
C MET A 350 -10.90 2.91 -6.44
N ASP A 351 -10.27 3.15 -7.60
CA ASP A 351 -10.20 4.48 -8.20
C ASP A 351 -9.81 5.51 -7.11
N ARG A 352 -10.57 6.59 -6.93
CA ARG A 352 -10.32 7.63 -5.90
C ARG A 352 -11.08 7.41 -4.59
N TYR A 353 -11.82 6.31 -4.45
CA TYR A 353 -12.74 6.10 -3.34
C TYR A 353 -12.15 5.19 -2.27
N VAL A 354 -12.24 5.61 -1.02
CA VAL A 354 -11.97 4.75 0.14
C VAL A 354 -13.12 3.76 0.28
N ILE A 355 -12.82 2.46 0.14
CA ILE A 355 -13.83 1.39 0.18
C ILE A 355 -13.90 0.68 1.52
N GLY A 356 -12.94 0.93 2.42
CA GLY A 356 -12.86 0.29 3.72
C GLY A 356 -11.42 -0.01 4.13
N GLY A 357 -11.25 -1.04 4.96
CA GLY A 357 -9.94 -1.45 5.43
C GLY A 357 -10.00 -2.46 6.57
N PHE A 358 -8.84 -2.71 7.18
CA PHE A 358 -8.70 -3.54 8.36
C PHE A 358 -7.53 -3.08 9.21
N TYR A 359 -7.56 -3.40 10.49
CA TYR A 359 -6.37 -3.36 11.33
C TYR A 359 -5.58 -4.64 11.16
N ARG A 360 -4.27 -4.49 11.04
CA ARG A 360 -3.32 -5.55 11.29
C ARG A 360 -2.95 -5.51 12.77
N VAL A 361 -3.21 -6.59 13.48
CA VAL A 361 -3.00 -6.71 14.92
C VAL A 361 -1.91 -7.74 15.19
N HIS A 362 -1.02 -7.45 16.12
CA HIS A 362 0.04 -8.35 16.50
C HIS A 362 0.27 -8.34 18.01
N GLU A 363 0.18 -9.52 18.64
CA GLU A 363 0.32 -9.70 20.09
C GLU A 363 1.79 -9.56 20.52
N ASP A 364 2.72 -10.20 19.80
CA ASP A 364 4.15 -10.25 20.17
C ASP A 364 5.04 -9.14 19.58
N ARG A 365 4.47 -8.04 19.08
CA ARG A 365 5.26 -6.96 18.45
C ARG A 365 5.06 -5.62 19.16
N GLY A 366 6.16 -4.89 19.30
CA GLY A 366 6.18 -3.56 19.89
C GLY A 366 5.67 -2.46 18.96
N VAL A 367 5.42 -1.29 19.56
CA VAL A 367 4.92 -0.06 18.92
C VAL A 367 5.85 0.51 17.84
N ASP A 368 7.12 0.11 17.83
CA ASP A 368 8.18 0.53 16.91
C ASP A 368 8.70 -0.63 16.02
N GLU A 369 7.99 -1.75 16.02
CA GLU A 369 8.33 -2.93 15.21
C GLU A 369 7.40 -3.07 14.00
N ASN A 370 7.85 -3.77 12.96
CA ASN A 370 7.00 -4.13 11.82
C ASN A 370 5.96 -5.17 12.26
N LEU A 371 4.66 -4.84 12.15
CA LEU A 371 3.58 -5.77 12.48
C LEU A 371 3.24 -6.71 11.31
N ASN A 372 3.71 -6.42 10.09
CA ASN A 372 3.61 -7.34 8.96
C ASN A 372 4.63 -8.48 9.10
N ALA A 373 4.34 -9.40 10.03
CA ALA A 373 5.19 -10.51 10.44
C ALA A 373 4.34 -11.74 10.78
N PRO A 374 4.94 -12.96 10.77
CA PRO A 374 4.24 -14.16 11.22
C PRO A 374 3.71 -14.01 12.64
N GLY A 375 2.45 -14.40 12.85
CA GLY A 375 1.72 -14.22 14.12
C GLY A 375 0.68 -13.10 14.10
N MET A 376 0.70 -12.23 13.09
CA MET A 376 -0.33 -11.21 12.92
C MET A 376 -1.70 -11.81 12.57
N HIS A 377 -2.76 -11.12 12.99
CA HIS A 377 -4.13 -11.37 12.56
C HIS A 377 -4.79 -10.06 12.11
N PHE A 378 -5.95 -10.17 11.46
CA PHE A 378 -6.65 -9.02 10.90
C PHE A 378 -7.99 -8.83 11.58
N VAL A 379 -8.29 -7.57 11.90
CA VAL A 379 -9.57 -7.19 12.48
C VAL A 379 -10.19 -6.14 11.57
N PRO A 380 -11.40 -6.38 11.03
CA PRO A 380 -12.02 -5.42 10.11
C PRO A 380 -12.08 -4.03 10.73
N LEU A 381 -11.70 -3.02 9.94
CA LEU A 381 -11.81 -1.61 10.29
C LEU A 381 -13.28 -1.28 10.08
N ALA A 382 -14.14 -1.84 10.94
CA ALA A 382 -15.55 -1.86 10.70
C ALA A 382 -16.04 -0.42 10.52
N PHE A 383 -16.73 -0.17 9.40
CA PHE A 383 -17.84 0.77 9.41
C PHE A 383 -18.85 0.22 10.42
N ALA A 384 -18.58 0.37 11.72
CA ALA A 384 -19.57 0.09 12.75
C ALA A 384 -20.84 0.82 12.28
N GLN A 385 -21.95 0.07 12.22
CA GLN A 385 -23.11 0.16 11.29
C GLN A 385 -23.76 1.55 11.04
N GLN A 386 -23.18 2.67 11.49
CA GLN A 386 -23.71 4.02 11.45
C GLN A 386 -22.66 5.14 11.22
N HIS A 387 -21.38 4.84 10.87
CA HIS A 387 -20.29 5.82 10.99
C HIS A 387 -19.39 6.03 9.75
N ALA A 388 -19.95 6.04 8.55
CA ALA A 388 -19.18 6.32 7.32
C ALA A 388 -18.95 7.83 7.04
N VAL A 389 -19.54 8.72 7.84
CA VAL A 389 -19.50 10.17 7.63
C VAL A 389 -18.88 10.84 8.86
N PRO A 390 -17.92 11.77 8.69
CA PRO A 390 -17.33 12.50 9.81
C PRO A 390 -18.41 13.30 10.57
N ASP A 391 -18.34 13.27 11.90
CA ASP A 391 -19.15 14.06 12.80
C ASP A 391 -18.41 15.35 13.18
N MET A 392 -18.80 16.45 12.52
CA MET A 392 -18.22 17.77 12.72
C MET A 392 -18.51 18.37 14.11
N HIS A 393 -19.47 17.82 14.85
CA HIS A 393 -19.84 18.28 16.18
C HIS A 393 -19.21 17.46 17.30
N ALA A 394 -18.65 16.29 16.98
CA ALA A 394 -17.93 15.48 17.94
C ALA A 394 -16.67 16.21 18.43
N LYS A 395 -16.33 15.99 19.70
CA LYS A 395 -15.06 16.46 20.23
C LYS A 395 -13.91 15.76 19.47
N PRO A 396 -12.83 16.49 19.11
CA PRO A 396 -11.67 15.86 18.47
C PRO A 396 -11.17 14.66 19.25
N GLY A 397 -10.87 13.58 18.55
CA GLY A 397 -10.34 12.34 19.10
C GLY A 397 -11.37 11.39 19.71
N THR A 398 -12.63 11.80 19.86
CA THR A 398 -13.65 10.98 20.53
C THR A 398 -14.53 10.18 19.56
N ALA A 399 -14.62 10.59 18.30
CA ALA A 399 -15.47 9.93 17.31
C ALA A 399 -14.67 9.01 16.37
N ALA A 400 -15.02 7.74 16.37
CA ALA A 400 -14.52 6.76 15.38
C ALA A 400 -14.69 7.22 13.91
N PRO A 401 -15.83 7.81 13.48
CA PRO A 401 -15.96 8.32 12.12
C PRO A 401 -14.93 9.39 11.74
N ASN A 402 -14.56 10.29 12.67
CA ASN A 402 -13.56 11.33 12.41
C ASN A 402 -12.17 10.74 12.22
N ARG A 403 -11.80 9.78 13.07
CA ARG A 403 -10.54 9.03 12.92
C ARG A 403 -10.48 8.28 11.58
N PHE A 404 -11.56 7.64 11.19
CA PHE A 404 -11.63 6.96 9.89
C PHE A 404 -11.52 7.94 8.72
N TYR A 405 -12.18 9.10 8.81
CA TYR A 405 -12.03 10.16 7.81
C TYR A 405 -10.58 10.65 7.70
N MET A 406 -9.89 10.84 8.83
CA MET A 406 -8.46 11.17 8.86
C MET A 406 -7.61 10.12 8.13
N TYR A 407 -7.85 8.84 8.39
CA TYR A 407 -7.17 7.74 7.70
C TYR A 407 -7.46 7.78 6.19
N GLY A 408 -8.71 8.02 5.81
CA GLY A 408 -9.11 8.17 4.41
C GLY A 408 -8.47 9.38 3.71
N VAL A 409 -8.29 10.51 4.39
CA VAL A 409 -7.58 11.67 3.85
C VAL A 409 -6.11 11.32 3.60
N VAL A 410 -5.41 10.79 4.60
CA VAL A 410 -3.98 10.46 4.49
C VAL A 410 -3.72 9.36 3.46
N ALA A 411 -4.59 8.34 3.40
CA ALA A 411 -4.53 7.30 2.38
C ALA A 411 -4.74 7.86 0.97
N ARG A 412 -5.69 8.78 0.77
CA ARG A 412 -5.89 9.45 -0.53
C ARG A 412 -4.74 10.36 -0.94
N LEU A 413 -4.03 10.98 0.01
CA LEU A 413 -2.78 11.70 -0.30
C LEU A 413 -1.70 10.74 -0.83
N ALA A 414 -1.57 9.56 -0.22
CA ALA A 414 -0.63 8.54 -0.68
C ALA A 414 -1.03 7.96 -2.05
N LEU A 415 -2.33 7.78 -2.29
CA LEU A 415 -2.86 7.38 -3.61
C LEU A 415 -2.56 8.43 -4.69
N LEU A 416 -2.72 9.72 -4.37
CA LEU A 416 -2.41 10.81 -5.30
C LEU A 416 -0.91 10.83 -5.61
N ALA A 417 -0.07 10.63 -4.60
CA ALA A 417 1.38 10.49 -4.79
C ALA A 417 1.74 9.29 -5.67
N ALA A 418 1.03 8.16 -5.56
CA ALA A 418 1.21 7.02 -6.45
C ALA A 418 0.80 7.35 -7.90
N SER A 419 -0.25 8.16 -8.10
CA SER A 419 -0.67 8.61 -9.43
C SER A 419 0.43 9.46 -10.08
N LEU A 420 0.93 10.46 -9.35
CA LEU A 420 2.05 11.32 -9.76
C LEU A 420 3.33 10.52 -10.03
N GLU A 421 3.63 9.53 -9.21
CA GLU A 421 4.77 8.64 -9.40
C GLU A 421 4.66 7.87 -10.71
N LEU A 422 3.49 7.29 -10.99
CA LEU A 422 3.27 6.50 -12.21
C LEU A 422 3.33 7.35 -13.46
N GLU A 423 2.80 8.58 -13.42
CA GLU A 423 2.87 9.53 -14.53
C GLU A 423 4.33 9.97 -14.80
N LYS A 424 5.10 10.27 -13.74
CA LYS A 424 6.51 10.68 -13.86
C LYS A 424 7.44 9.55 -14.30
N THR A 425 7.04 8.30 -14.09
CA THR A 425 7.84 7.12 -14.42
C THR A 425 7.32 6.38 -15.65
N ASP A 426 6.33 6.94 -16.36
CA ASP A 426 5.85 6.38 -17.61
C ASP A 426 6.99 6.37 -18.65
N PRO A 427 7.37 5.20 -19.20
CA PRO A 427 8.40 5.12 -20.23
C PRO A 427 7.98 5.72 -21.58
N ASN A 428 6.67 5.93 -21.82
CA ASN A 428 6.11 6.44 -23.08
C ASN A 428 5.16 7.64 -22.83
N PRO A 429 5.65 8.76 -22.29
CA PRO A 429 4.80 9.90 -21.92
C PRO A 429 4.13 10.58 -23.13
N GLU A 430 4.59 10.31 -24.36
CA GLU A 430 4.04 10.89 -25.60
C GLU A 430 2.89 10.08 -26.21
N VAL A 431 2.48 8.95 -25.60
CA VAL A 431 1.42 8.05 -26.13
C VAL A 431 0.05 8.34 -25.50
N TYR A 432 -0.09 9.44 -24.74
CA TYR A 432 -1.34 9.83 -24.08
C TYR A 432 -2.37 10.51 -24.98
#